data_AF-A0A2Z5KDB4-F1
#
_entry.id   AF-A0A2Z5KDB4-F1
#
_cell.length_a   1.000
_cell.length_b   1.000
_cell.length_c   1.000
_cell.angle_alpha   90.00
_cell.angle_beta   90.00
_cell.angle_gamma   90.00
#
_symmetry.space_group_name_H-M   'P 1'
#
loop_
_entity.id
_entity.type
_entity.pdbx_description
1 polymer ?
#
loop_
_entity_poly.entity_id
_entity_poly.type
_entity_poly.pdbx_seq_one_letter_code
_entity_poly.pdbx_strand_id
1 'polypeptide(L)'
;MAGNPLIFRVHKVANALRAPELRIAASVTQQGLAARLWSVTLGCAALYGGIPDLDARLLRWDPDGSAPDDLWLPGVRPLPGDAATLADTVLHGHLAPLATALRAHYRLAPGLLRGNAASALAGAARELDRWARRQGRTDAAARARSLAGELLAHPLLDGAGTLTGTAFRRRSCCLYYRVPGGGVCGDCCFPRPPRSSPRASSG
;
A
#
# COMPACT_ATOMS: atom_id res chain seq x y z
N MET A 1 -17.78 -11.47 -21.70
CA MET A 1 -16.53 -11.91 -21.06
C MET A 1 -16.17 -10.88 -20.00
N ALA A 2 -16.21 -11.23 -18.72
CA ALA A 2 -15.76 -10.30 -17.69
C ALA A 2 -14.24 -10.09 -17.87
N GLY A 3 -13.83 -8.86 -18.18
CA GLY A 3 -12.42 -8.51 -18.32
C GLY A 3 -11.66 -8.69 -17.00
N ASN A 4 -10.33 -8.81 -17.07
CA ASN A 4 -9.49 -8.91 -15.87
C ASN A 4 -9.72 -7.67 -14.96
N PRO A 5 -10.22 -7.85 -13.72
CA PRO A 5 -10.60 -6.73 -12.85
C PRO A 5 -9.42 -5.85 -12.45
N LEU A 6 -8.22 -6.42 -12.36
CA LEU A 6 -7.00 -5.66 -12.08
C LEU A 6 -6.63 -4.75 -13.26
N ILE A 7 -6.72 -5.27 -14.49
CA ILE A 7 -6.49 -4.47 -15.71
C ILE A 7 -7.53 -3.34 -15.79
N PHE A 8 -8.80 -3.65 -15.56
CA PHE A 8 -9.87 -2.65 -15.51
C PHE A 8 -9.55 -1.53 -14.51
N ARG A 9 -9.19 -1.88 -13.27
CA ARG A 9 -8.83 -0.89 -12.25
C ARG A 9 -7.65 -0.01 -12.69
N VAL A 10 -6.61 -0.60 -13.27
CA VAL A 10 -5.44 0.17 -13.74
C VAL A 10 -5.84 1.17 -14.82
N HIS A 11 -6.66 0.78 -15.79
CA HIS A 11 -7.16 1.69 -16.81
C HIS A 11 -8.04 2.80 -16.22
N LYS A 12 -8.91 2.47 -15.27
CA LYS A 12 -9.71 3.47 -14.54
C LYS A 12 -8.81 4.51 -13.85
N VAL A 13 -7.78 4.05 -13.13
CA VAL A 13 -6.82 4.93 -12.46
C VAL A 13 -6.00 5.74 -13.47
N ALA A 14 -5.61 5.16 -14.60
CA ALA A 14 -4.90 5.87 -15.66
C ALA A 14 -5.72 7.03 -16.22
N ASN A 15 -7.01 6.79 -16.48
CA ASN A 15 -7.93 7.82 -16.96
C ASN A 15 -8.11 8.92 -15.92
N ALA A 16 -8.35 8.56 -14.65
CA ALA A 16 -8.54 9.53 -13.56
C ALA A 16 -7.30 10.42 -13.36
N LEU A 17 -6.10 9.86 -13.46
CA LEU A 17 -4.84 10.59 -13.30
C LEU A 17 -4.37 11.29 -14.58
N ARG A 18 -5.02 11.05 -15.74
CA ARG A 18 -4.47 11.37 -17.06
C ARG A 18 -3.02 10.90 -17.18
N ALA A 19 -2.76 9.67 -16.72
CA ALA A 19 -1.41 9.14 -16.62
C ALA A 19 -0.84 8.92 -18.02
N PRO A 20 0.36 9.46 -18.33
CA PRO A 20 0.97 9.28 -19.65
C PRO A 20 1.45 7.85 -19.91
N GLU A 21 1.58 7.03 -18.85
CA GLU A 21 2.00 5.63 -18.93
C GLU A 21 1.18 4.77 -17.96
N LEU A 22 0.72 3.59 -18.42
CA LEU A 22 -0.05 2.66 -17.59
C LEU A 22 0.70 2.18 -16.35
N ARG A 23 2.04 2.12 -16.39
CA ARG A 23 2.84 1.73 -15.22
C ARG A 23 2.72 2.70 -14.03
N ILE A 24 2.44 3.98 -14.30
CA ILE A 24 2.18 4.97 -13.24
C ILE A 24 0.86 4.62 -12.54
N ALA A 25 -0.19 4.37 -13.33
CA ALA A 25 -1.49 3.97 -12.81
C ALA A 25 -1.45 2.60 -12.10
N ALA A 26 -0.65 1.66 -12.61
CA ALA A 26 -0.42 0.36 -11.96
C ALA A 26 0.28 0.51 -10.60
N SER A 27 1.28 1.38 -10.50
CA SER A 27 1.94 1.74 -9.24
C SER A 27 0.94 2.33 -8.23
N VAL A 28 0.14 3.32 -8.65
CA VAL A 28 -0.87 3.96 -7.80
C VAL A 28 -1.97 2.99 -7.39
N THR A 29 -2.42 2.12 -8.30
CA THR A 29 -3.39 1.05 -8.03
C THR A 29 -2.88 0.13 -6.93
N GLN A 30 -1.64 -0.34 -7.05
CA GLN A 30 -1.05 -1.23 -6.06
C GLN A 30 -0.89 -0.55 -4.70
N GLN A 31 -0.42 0.71 -4.68
CA GLN A 31 -0.27 1.47 -3.44
C GLN A 31 -1.64 1.69 -2.77
N GLY A 32 -2.69 1.99 -3.55
CA GLY A 32 -4.05 2.17 -3.04
C GLY A 32 -4.66 0.90 -2.45
N LEU A 33 -4.43 -0.26 -3.07
CA LEU A 33 -4.85 -1.56 -2.54
C LEU A 33 -4.08 -1.93 -1.28
N ALA A 34 -2.75 -1.73 -1.26
CA ALA A 34 -1.94 -1.94 -0.07
C ALA A 34 -2.40 -1.04 1.09
N ALA A 35 -2.74 0.22 0.82
CA ALA A 35 -3.21 1.14 1.85
C ALA A 35 -4.51 0.66 2.50
N ARG A 36 -5.46 0.12 1.72
CA ARG A 36 -6.71 -0.43 2.25
C ARG A 36 -6.48 -1.64 3.14
N LEU A 37 -5.69 -2.61 2.66
CA LEU A 37 -5.35 -3.82 3.40
C LEU A 37 -4.66 -3.47 4.73
N TRP A 38 -3.66 -2.57 4.70
CA TRP A 38 -3.00 -2.11 5.92
C TRP A 38 -3.90 -1.33 6.85
N SER A 39 -4.79 -0.48 6.33
CA SER A 39 -5.70 0.31 7.17
C SER A 39 -6.63 -0.61 7.96
N VAL A 40 -7.18 -1.64 7.31
CA VAL A 40 -8.05 -2.62 7.97
C VAL A 40 -7.28 -3.47 8.97
N THR A 41 -6.18 -4.12 8.56
CA THR A 41 -5.47 -5.06 9.45
C THR A 41 -4.76 -4.35 10.60
N LEU A 42 -4.04 -3.25 10.35
CA LEU A 42 -3.33 -2.53 11.40
C LEU A 42 -4.30 -1.83 12.36
N GLY A 43 -5.39 -1.25 11.82
CA GLY A 43 -6.46 -0.68 12.63
C GLY A 43 -7.08 -1.71 13.57
N CYS A 44 -7.48 -2.86 13.04
CA CYS A 44 -8.08 -3.92 13.85
C CYS A 44 -7.11 -4.47 14.91
N ALA A 45 -5.87 -4.78 14.52
CA ALA A 45 -4.86 -5.29 15.44
C ALA A 45 -4.59 -4.32 16.61
N ALA A 46 -4.41 -3.03 16.30
CA ALA A 46 -4.11 -2.04 17.33
C ALA A 46 -5.30 -1.74 18.27
N LEU A 47 -6.54 -1.82 17.77
CA LEU A 47 -7.73 -1.43 18.52
C LEU A 47 -8.39 -2.60 19.25
N TYR A 48 -8.30 -3.82 18.70
CA TYR A 48 -9.04 -5.00 19.15
C TYR A 48 -8.15 -6.23 19.42
N GLY A 49 -6.85 -6.18 19.13
CA GLY A 49 -5.93 -7.29 19.37
C GLY A 49 -6.04 -8.46 18.39
N GLY A 50 -6.84 -8.31 17.33
CA GLY A 50 -7.02 -9.31 16.27
C GLY A 50 -7.30 -8.65 14.92
N ILE A 51 -7.16 -9.40 13.84
CA ILE A 51 -7.45 -8.95 12.47
C ILE A 51 -8.58 -9.78 11.85
N PRO A 52 -9.34 -9.24 10.90
CA PRO A 52 -10.22 -10.07 10.08
C PRO A 52 -9.37 -11.03 9.22
N ASP A 53 -9.86 -12.26 9.06
CA ASP A 53 -9.37 -13.19 8.05
C ASP A 53 -9.64 -12.63 6.66
N LEU A 54 -8.56 -12.23 5.97
CA LEU A 54 -8.61 -11.67 4.62
C LEU A 54 -8.24 -12.69 3.55
N ASP A 55 -8.38 -14.01 3.75
CA ASP A 55 -8.12 -15.02 2.71
C ASP A 55 -8.70 -14.56 1.35
N ALA A 56 -7.89 -14.63 0.28
CA ALA A 56 -8.26 -14.11 -1.03
C ALA A 56 -9.52 -14.77 -1.64
N ARG A 57 -9.92 -15.95 -1.14
CA ARG A 57 -11.18 -16.62 -1.52
C ARG A 57 -12.40 -16.04 -0.82
N LEU A 58 -12.21 -15.29 0.27
CA LEU A 58 -13.25 -14.65 1.06
C LEU A 58 -13.36 -13.15 0.74
N LEU A 59 -12.23 -12.47 0.59
CA LEU A 59 -12.18 -11.05 0.31
C LEU A 59 -12.79 -10.76 -1.07
N ARG A 60 -13.87 -9.98 -1.07
CA ARG A 60 -14.49 -9.49 -2.30
C ARG A 60 -14.00 -8.07 -2.55
N TRP A 61 -13.71 -7.78 -3.81
CA TRP A 61 -13.22 -6.49 -4.25
C TRP A 61 -14.04 -6.03 -5.47
N ASP A 62 -14.59 -4.83 -5.37
CA ASP A 62 -15.20 -4.13 -6.50
C ASP A 62 -14.11 -3.31 -7.20
N PRO A 63 -13.69 -3.66 -8.43
CA PRO A 63 -12.68 -2.92 -9.17
C PRO A 63 -13.21 -1.59 -9.75
N ASP A 64 -14.51 -1.30 -9.64
CA ASP A 64 -15.10 -0.01 -9.97
C ASP A 64 -15.37 0.86 -8.73
N GLY A 65 -15.59 0.27 -7.57
CA GLY A 65 -15.84 0.99 -6.32
C GLY A 65 -14.70 1.90 -5.84
N SER A 66 -14.94 2.63 -4.75
CA SER A 66 -13.93 3.40 -4.03
C SER A 66 -13.90 3.02 -2.55
N ALA A 67 -12.76 3.22 -1.88
CA ALA A 67 -12.70 3.03 -0.43
C ALA A 67 -13.65 4.00 0.28
N PRO A 68 -14.28 3.58 1.39
CA PRO A 68 -14.07 2.28 2.07
C PRO A 68 -14.91 1.12 1.54
N ASP A 69 -15.85 1.37 0.62
CA ASP A 69 -16.88 0.39 0.22
C ASP A 69 -16.43 -0.59 -0.87
N ASP A 70 -15.21 -0.44 -1.39
CA ASP A 70 -14.68 -1.30 -2.45
C ASP A 70 -14.20 -2.68 -1.99
N LEU A 71 -14.11 -2.92 -0.68
CA LEU A 71 -13.74 -4.20 -0.09
C LEU A 71 -14.80 -4.68 0.90
N TRP A 72 -15.21 -5.94 0.80
CA TRP A 72 -16.10 -6.54 1.78
C TRP A 72 -15.83 -8.02 2.02
N LEU A 73 -16.26 -8.49 3.18
CA LEU A 73 -16.23 -9.89 3.58
C LEU A 73 -17.68 -10.37 3.80
N PRO A 74 -18.01 -11.62 3.41
CA PRO A 74 -19.32 -12.19 3.72
C PRO A 74 -19.50 -12.46 5.22
N GLY A 75 -18.41 -12.53 5.99
CA GLY A 75 -18.41 -12.67 7.44
C GLY A 75 -17.02 -12.39 8.01
N VAL A 76 -16.96 -11.94 9.26
CA VAL A 76 -15.70 -11.63 9.94
C VAL A 76 -15.31 -12.79 10.85
N ARG A 77 -14.15 -13.39 10.58
CA ARG A 77 -13.50 -14.36 11.48
C ARG A 77 -12.21 -13.73 12.01
N PRO A 78 -12.01 -13.67 13.34
CA PRO A 78 -10.80 -13.09 13.89
C PRO A 78 -9.61 -14.04 13.74
N LEU A 79 -8.47 -13.47 13.39
CA LEU A 79 -7.13 -14.06 13.52
C LEU A 79 -6.32 -13.26 14.55
N PRO A 80 -5.21 -13.81 15.09
CA PRO A 80 -4.32 -13.07 15.99
C PRO A 80 -3.82 -11.75 15.39
N GLY A 81 -3.68 -10.72 16.25
CA GLY A 81 -3.26 -9.37 15.86
C GLY A 81 -1.75 -9.12 15.88
N ASP A 82 -0.94 -10.17 15.80
CA ASP A 82 0.53 -10.08 15.85
C ASP A 82 1.17 -9.85 14.46
N ALA A 83 2.42 -9.37 14.46
CA ALA A 83 3.13 -9.01 13.23
C ALA A 83 3.30 -10.19 12.25
N ALA A 84 3.46 -11.41 12.75
CA ALA A 84 3.56 -12.61 11.91
C ALA A 84 2.25 -12.86 11.16
N THR A 85 1.12 -12.84 11.87
CA THR A 85 -0.21 -13.02 11.27
C THR A 85 -0.55 -11.90 10.28
N LEU A 86 -0.17 -10.65 10.57
CA LEU A 86 -0.33 -9.53 9.64
C LEU A 86 0.54 -9.71 8.38
N ALA A 87 1.78 -10.19 8.53
CA ALA A 87 2.68 -10.46 7.40
C ALA A 87 2.12 -11.57 6.51
N ASP A 88 1.69 -12.69 7.08
CA ASP A 88 1.08 -13.80 6.35
C ASP A 88 -0.18 -13.35 5.62
N THR A 89 -1.06 -12.63 6.32
CA THR A 89 -2.33 -12.17 5.74
C THR A 89 -2.12 -11.16 4.62
N VAL A 90 -1.34 -10.10 4.84
CA VAL A 90 -1.24 -8.98 3.89
C VAL A 90 -0.10 -9.17 2.91
N LEU A 91 1.12 -9.46 3.38
CA LEU A 91 2.29 -9.53 2.50
C LEU A 91 2.24 -10.78 1.64
N HIS A 92 2.09 -11.94 2.26
CA HIS A 92 2.08 -13.22 1.56
C HIS A 92 0.75 -13.48 0.86
N GLY A 93 -0.37 -13.29 1.56
CA GLY A 93 -1.71 -13.55 1.03
C GLY A 93 -2.13 -12.63 -0.13
N HIS A 94 -1.69 -11.36 -0.13
CA HIS A 94 -2.16 -10.37 -1.11
C HIS A 94 -1.06 -9.66 -1.88
N LEU A 95 -0.12 -9.02 -1.20
CA LEU A 95 0.79 -8.08 -1.87
C LEU A 95 1.83 -8.77 -2.75
N ALA A 96 2.32 -9.96 -2.38
CA ALA A 96 3.24 -10.73 -3.22
C ALA A 96 2.57 -11.27 -4.51
N PRO A 97 1.38 -11.90 -4.47
CA PRO A 97 0.63 -12.24 -5.68
C PRO A 97 0.28 -11.03 -6.54
N LEU A 98 -0.21 -9.94 -5.94
CA LEU A 98 -0.54 -8.70 -6.65
C LEU A 98 0.70 -8.10 -7.34
N ALA A 99 1.85 -8.09 -6.66
CA ALA A 99 3.10 -7.63 -7.24
C ALA A 99 3.51 -8.48 -8.44
N THR A 100 3.35 -9.80 -8.36
CA THR A 100 3.65 -10.73 -9.47
C THR A 100 2.76 -10.44 -10.68
N ALA A 101 1.45 -10.30 -10.48
CA ALA A 101 0.50 -10.00 -11.56
C ALA A 101 0.81 -8.65 -12.23
N LEU A 102 1.03 -7.59 -11.46
CA LEU A 102 1.33 -6.26 -12.01
C LEU A 102 2.67 -6.20 -12.73
N ARG A 103 3.68 -6.96 -12.27
CA ARG A 103 4.97 -7.06 -12.97
C ARG A 103 4.83 -7.72 -14.33
N ALA A 104 4.02 -8.79 -14.42
CA ALA A 104 3.77 -9.49 -15.68
C ALA A 104 3.10 -8.57 -16.71
N HIS A 105 2.17 -7.71 -16.29
CA HIS A 105 1.42 -6.84 -17.22
C HIS A 105 2.06 -5.48 -17.48
N TYR A 106 2.76 -4.88 -16.51
CA TYR A 106 3.19 -3.47 -16.57
C TYR A 106 4.69 -3.26 -16.33
N ARG A 107 5.48 -4.34 -16.21
CA ARG A 107 6.95 -4.32 -16.08
C ARG A 107 7.45 -3.41 -14.95
N LEU A 108 6.75 -3.41 -13.81
CA LEU A 108 7.15 -2.62 -12.64
C LEU A 108 8.42 -3.19 -11.99
N ALA A 109 9.28 -2.30 -11.50
CA ALA A 109 10.46 -2.70 -10.75
C ALA A 109 10.04 -3.33 -9.40
N PRO A 110 10.64 -4.45 -8.96
CA PRO A 110 10.33 -5.07 -7.66
C PRO A 110 10.48 -4.09 -6.48
N GLY A 111 11.54 -3.28 -6.49
CA GLY A 111 11.79 -2.28 -5.45
C GLY A 111 10.75 -1.17 -5.38
N LEU A 112 10.08 -0.84 -6.50
CA LEU A 112 8.97 0.11 -6.52
C LEU A 112 7.77 -0.46 -5.75
N LEU A 113 7.37 -1.70 -6.05
CA LEU A 113 6.23 -2.35 -5.41
C LEU A 113 6.46 -2.60 -3.92
N ARG A 114 7.68 -3.00 -3.55
CA ARG A 114 8.12 -3.07 -2.15
C ARG A 114 7.99 -1.70 -1.46
N GLY A 115 8.51 -0.65 -2.11
CA GLY A 115 8.43 0.72 -1.59
C GLY A 115 7.00 1.20 -1.39
N ASN A 116 6.11 0.93 -2.33
CA ASN A 116 4.69 1.24 -2.23
C ASN A 116 4.01 0.50 -1.07
N ALA A 117 4.29 -0.80 -0.90
CA ALA A 117 3.75 -1.59 0.21
C ALA A 117 4.18 -1.03 1.58
N ALA A 118 5.46 -0.68 1.73
CA ALA A 118 6.00 -0.08 2.95
C ALA A 118 5.48 1.35 3.20
N SER A 119 5.38 2.18 2.15
CA SER A 119 4.80 3.53 2.24
C SER A 119 3.33 3.48 2.63
N ALA A 120 2.57 2.52 2.11
CA ALA A 120 1.18 2.29 2.50
C ALA A 120 1.06 1.87 3.97
N LEU A 121 1.93 0.98 4.46
CA LEU A 121 1.97 0.58 5.87
C LEU A 121 2.30 1.77 6.77
N ALA A 122 3.35 2.51 6.45
CA ALA A 122 3.75 3.69 7.22
C ALA A 122 2.67 4.78 7.22
N GLY A 123 1.98 4.96 6.08
CA GLY A 123 0.83 5.85 5.96
C GLY A 123 -0.31 5.44 6.90
N ALA A 124 -0.70 4.16 6.87
CA ALA A 124 -1.75 3.63 7.76
C ALA A 124 -1.38 3.81 9.24
N ALA A 125 -0.14 3.48 9.62
CA ALA A 125 0.37 3.65 10.98
C ALA A 125 0.35 5.11 11.43
N ARG A 126 0.72 6.05 10.53
CA ARG A 126 0.70 7.49 10.81
C ARG A 126 -0.72 8.02 10.99
N GLU A 127 -1.69 7.60 10.16
CA GLU A 127 -3.09 8.01 10.37
C GLU A 127 -3.67 7.48 11.67
N LEU A 128 -3.38 6.21 11.97
CA LEU A 128 -3.84 5.56 13.20
C LEU A 128 -3.21 6.20 14.44
N ASP A 129 -1.91 6.52 14.43
CA ASP A 129 -1.23 7.25 15.51
C ASP A 129 -1.88 8.63 15.73
N ARG A 130 -2.11 9.39 14.65
CA ARG A 130 -2.75 10.71 14.73
C ARG A 130 -4.16 10.62 15.29
N TRP A 131 -4.97 9.69 14.79
CA TRP A 131 -6.32 9.48 15.29
C TRP A 131 -6.31 9.06 16.76
N ALA A 132 -5.50 8.07 17.11
CA ALA A 132 -5.47 7.50 18.45
C ALA A 132 -5.06 8.53 19.51
N ARG A 133 -4.08 9.40 19.20
CA ARG A 133 -3.70 10.53 20.06
C ARG A 133 -4.84 11.52 20.26
N ARG A 134 -5.57 11.89 19.20
CA ARG A 134 -6.75 12.77 19.32
C ARG A 134 -7.85 12.17 20.20
N GLN A 135 -7.95 10.85 20.25
CA GLN A 135 -8.92 10.11 21.05
C GLN A 135 -8.41 9.71 22.45
N GLY A 136 -7.21 10.14 22.85
CA GLY A 136 -6.59 9.73 24.12
C GLY A 136 -6.20 8.25 24.20
N ARG A 137 -6.22 7.52 23.08
CA ARG A 137 -5.88 6.08 22.98
C ARG A 137 -4.39 5.86 22.74
N THR A 138 -3.56 6.31 23.68
CA THR A 138 -2.09 6.25 23.55
C THR A 138 -1.55 4.81 23.46
N ASP A 139 -2.26 3.85 24.04
CA ASP A 139 -1.97 2.41 23.95
C ASP A 139 -2.12 1.88 22.52
N ALA A 140 -3.20 2.24 21.83
CA ALA A 140 -3.43 1.88 20.44
C ALA A 140 -2.39 2.51 19.51
N ALA A 141 -2.01 3.78 19.78
CA ALA A 141 -0.92 4.44 19.06
C ALA A 141 0.42 3.70 19.25
N ALA A 142 0.72 3.24 20.48
CA ALA A 142 1.93 2.48 20.76
C ALA A 142 1.94 1.11 20.05
N ARG A 143 0.83 0.36 20.12
CA ARG A 143 0.69 -0.92 19.42
C ARG A 143 0.85 -0.78 17.91
N ALA A 144 0.21 0.22 17.30
CA ALA A 144 0.31 0.50 15.87
C ALA A 144 1.76 0.79 15.44
N ARG A 145 2.51 1.57 16.24
CA ARG A 145 3.93 1.85 15.97
C ARG A 145 4.81 0.61 16.10
N SER A 146 4.57 -0.24 17.12
CA SER A 146 5.32 -1.50 17.29
C SER A 146 5.12 -2.42 16.08
N LEU A 147 3.85 -2.71 15.75
CA LEU A 147 3.50 -3.57 14.62
C LEU A 147 4.06 -3.05 13.29
N ALA A 148 3.96 -1.73 13.04
CA ALA A 148 4.52 -1.14 11.83
C ALA A 148 6.05 -1.26 11.79
N GLY A 149 6.74 -1.08 12.91
CA GLY A 149 8.19 -1.27 13.01
C GLY A 149 8.62 -2.71 12.71
N GLU A 150 7.96 -3.68 13.34
CA GLU A 150 8.19 -5.12 13.13
C GLU A 150 7.93 -5.53 11.67
N LEU A 151 6.81 -5.09 11.10
CA LEU A 151 6.45 -5.37 9.71
C LEU A 151 7.41 -4.69 8.71
N LEU A 152 7.90 -3.48 8.99
CA LEU A 152 8.89 -2.82 8.14
C LEU A 152 10.27 -3.53 8.18
N ALA A 153 10.57 -4.25 9.25
CA ALA A 153 11.76 -5.11 9.37
C ALA A 153 11.57 -6.49 8.71
N HIS A 154 10.35 -6.84 8.30
CA HIS A 154 10.07 -8.11 7.62
C HIS A 154 10.84 -8.20 6.28
N PRO A 155 11.40 -9.36 5.89
CA PRO A 155 12.25 -9.49 4.68
C PRO A 155 11.60 -9.02 3.37
N LEU A 156 10.27 -9.07 3.26
CA LEU A 156 9.55 -8.56 2.08
C LEU A 156 9.52 -7.04 2.00
N LEU A 157 9.66 -6.32 3.12
CA LEU A 157 9.66 -4.86 3.22
C LEU A 157 11.00 -4.28 3.62
N ASP A 158 11.95 -5.09 4.10
CA ASP A 158 13.26 -4.61 4.51
C ASP A 158 13.95 -3.84 3.38
N GLY A 159 14.58 -2.73 3.77
CA GLY A 159 15.19 -1.78 2.85
C GLY A 159 14.20 -1.08 1.90
N ALA A 160 12.89 -1.08 2.15
CA ALA A 160 11.96 -0.28 1.35
C ALA A 160 12.15 1.24 1.55
N GLY A 161 12.65 1.64 2.72
CA GLY A 161 12.75 3.02 3.16
C GLY A 161 13.26 3.14 4.58
N THR A 162 13.19 4.35 5.11
CA THR A 162 13.57 4.68 6.48
C THR A 162 12.38 5.30 7.19
N LEU A 163 12.02 4.75 8.36
CA LEU A 163 11.03 5.34 9.26
C LEU A 163 11.75 6.17 10.32
N THR A 164 11.39 7.46 10.44
CA THR A 164 11.89 8.38 11.46
C THR A 164 10.71 9.00 12.19
N GLY A 165 10.45 8.54 13.42
CA GLY A 165 9.20 8.86 14.12
C GLY A 165 8.00 8.31 13.34
N THR A 166 7.10 9.17 12.88
CA THR A 166 5.96 8.81 12.03
C THR A 166 6.18 9.16 10.54
N ALA A 167 7.33 9.76 10.21
CA ALA A 167 7.68 10.09 8.83
C ALA A 167 8.39 8.89 8.17
N PHE A 168 8.03 8.58 6.94
CA PHE A 168 8.67 7.51 6.17
C PHE A 168 9.21 8.07 4.85
N ARG A 169 10.42 7.65 4.49
CA ARG A 169 11.03 8.02 3.22
C ARG A 169 11.43 6.77 2.45
N ARG A 170 10.86 6.60 1.26
CA ARG A 170 11.20 5.47 0.38
C ARG A 170 12.63 5.55 -0.15
N ARG A 171 13.19 4.38 -0.43
CA ARG A 171 14.43 4.20 -1.24
C ARG A 171 14.14 4.03 -2.74
N SER A 172 12.87 3.89 -3.13
CA SER A 172 12.42 3.74 -4.51
C SER A 172 11.42 4.81 -4.93
N CYS A 173 11.39 5.12 -6.22
CA CYS A 173 10.41 6.05 -6.78
C CYS A 173 9.13 5.30 -7.14
N CYS A 174 7.96 5.86 -6.78
CA CYS A 174 6.65 5.32 -7.13
C CYS A 174 6.10 5.79 -8.48
N LEU A 175 6.87 6.59 -9.22
CA LEU A 175 6.51 7.21 -10.51
C LEU A 175 5.40 8.28 -10.45
N TYR A 176 4.82 8.55 -9.28
CA TYR A 176 3.74 9.54 -9.15
C TYR A 176 4.12 10.93 -9.67
N TYR A 177 5.40 11.31 -9.62
CA TYR A 177 5.86 12.59 -10.14
C TYR A 177 5.66 12.79 -11.65
N ARG A 178 5.42 11.69 -12.39
CA ARG A 178 5.12 11.72 -13.82
C ARG A 178 3.64 11.97 -14.11
N VAL A 179 2.78 11.98 -13.09
CA VAL A 179 1.38 12.40 -13.23
C VAL A 179 1.36 13.92 -13.52
N PRO A 180 0.64 14.38 -14.57
CA PRO A 180 0.55 15.80 -14.88
C PRO A 180 0.03 16.61 -13.69
N GLY A 181 0.84 17.56 -13.20
CA GLY A 181 0.51 18.38 -12.03
C GLY A 181 0.65 17.69 -10.67
N GLY A 182 1.14 16.44 -10.60
CA GLY A 182 1.16 15.65 -9.36
C GLY A 182 2.25 15.99 -8.34
N GLY A 183 3.33 16.67 -8.73
CA GLY A 183 4.44 16.99 -7.81
C GLY A 183 5.20 15.76 -7.34
N VAL A 184 5.51 15.63 -6.04
CA VAL A 184 6.05 14.40 -5.45
C VAL A 184 5.07 13.83 -4.43
N CYS A 185 5.06 12.51 -4.27
CA CYS A 185 4.27 11.83 -3.24
C CYS A 185 4.79 12.12 -1.82
N GLY A 186 3.95 11.95 -0.78
CA GLY A 186 4.32 12.25 0.62
C GLY A 186 5.57 11.54 1.14
N ASP A 187 5.81 10.29 0.75
CA ASP A 187 6.99 9.51 1.18
C ASP A 187 8.05 9.39 0.05
N CYS A 188 8.21 10.42 -0.78
CA CYS A 188 9.07 10.36 -1.97
C CYS A 188 10.55 10.18 -1.63
N CYS A 189 11.26 9.41 -2.47
CA CYS A 189 12.72 9.36 -2.44
C CYS A 189 13.36 10.68 -2.92
N PHE A 190 12.65 11.48 -3.71
CA PHE A 190 13.13 12.78 -4.21
C PHE A 190 12.54 13.94 -3.41
N PRO A 191 13.34 14.98 -3.06
CA PRO A 191 12.83 16.16 -2.37
C PRO A 191 12.01 17.09 -3.29
N ARG A 192 12.19 16.96 -4.62
CA ARG A 192 11.46 17.69 -5.66
C ARG A 192 11.39 16.83 -6.93
N PRO A 193 10.43 17.06 -7.84
CA PRO A 193 10.34 16.27 -9.07
C PRO A 193 11.68 16.29 -9.82
N PRO A 194 12.24 15.13 -10.19
CA PRO A 194 13.44 15.08 -11.00
C PRO A 194 13.14 15.71 -12.37
N ARG A 195 14.06 16.56 -12.86
CA ARG A 195 13.94 17.11 -14.21
C ARG A 195 14.10 15.96 -15.20
N SER A 196 13.15 15.81 -16.11
CA SER A 196 13.26 14.88 -17.24
C SER A 196 14.49 15.27 -18.07
N SER A 197 15.54 14.45 -18.03
CA SER A 197 16.66 14.60 -18.96
C SER A 197 16.24 13.97 -20.29
N PRO A 198 16.29 14.70 -21.42
CA PRO A 198 15.92 14.16 -22.73
C PRO A 198 16.78 12.98 -23.21
N ARG A 199 17.85 12.62 -22.48
CA ARG A 199 18.84 11.60 -22.86
C ARG A 199 18.90 10.38 -21.94
N ALA A 200 18.06 10.28 -20.91
CA ALA A 200 18.09 9.11 -20.03
C ALA A 200 17.35 7.93 -20.68
N SER A 201 18.08 6.90 -21.09
CA SER A 201 17.52 5.61 -21.47
C SER A 201 16.70 5.05 -20.31
N SER A 202 15.49 4.57 -20.62
CA SER A 202 14.59 3.96 -19.64
C SER A 202 15.12 2.57 -19.27
N GLY A 203 15.93 2.51 -18.21
CA GLY A 203 16.29 1.26 -17.53
C GLY A 203 15.12 0.71 -16.71
#